data_AF-A0A5B8VQW1-F1
#
_entry.id   AF-A0A5B8VQW1-F1
#
_cell.length_a   1.000
_cell.length_b   1.000
_cell.length_c   1.000
_cell.angle_alpha   90.00
_cell.angle_beta   90.00
_cell.angle_gamma   90.00
#
_symmetry.space_group_name_H-M   'P 1'
#
loop_
_entity.id
_entity.type
_entity.pdbx_description
1 polymer ?
#
loop_
_entity_poly.entity_id
_entity_poly.type
_entity_poly.pdbx_seq_one_letter_code
_entity_poly.pdbx_strand_id
1 'polypeptide(L)'
;MMKTILNMLFIAMVLASCEKVVALRYKDNQSRIVIEGNITDQKSPYFVKVIKSIRLPSTGSYPTIDNATVTLNDDKGNSEDLTPMGNGLYRSNKIDGHPGNTYNLTLNAEGQVYTAQSSMPQKVPFDSIEIEEVMVTGETEFNVIPNIWIPSAMTIIIDSYF
;
A
#
# COMPACT_ATOMS: atom_id res chain seq x y z
N MET A 1 12.53 -8.19 -64.25
CA MET A 1 11.11 -7.96 -63.90
C MET A 1 10.52 -9.04 -62.99
N MET A 2 10.64 -10.34 -63.29
CA MET A 2 10.03 -11.40 -62.44
C MET A 2 10.62 -11.51 -61.02
N LYS A 3 11.93 -11.27 -60.85
CA LYS A 3 12.61 -11.28 -59.53
C LYS A 3 12.17 -10.12 -58.62
N THR A 4 11.90 -8.95 -59.18
CA THR A 4 11.42 -7.78 -58.43
C THR A 4 9.97 -7.96 -57.94
N ILE A 5 9.14 -8.64 -58.73
CA ILE A 5 7.75 -8.98 -58.34
C ILE A 5 7.75 -10.01 -57.19
N LEU A 6 8.63 -11.02 -57.25
CA LEU A 6 8.75 -12.02 -56.18
C LEU A 6 9.23 -11.41 -54.84
N ASN A 7 10.19 -10.49 -54.88
CA ASN A 7 10.64 -9.79 -53.67
C ASN A 7 9.57 -8.86 -53.10
N MET A 8 8.76 -8.22 -53.95
CA MET A 8 7.65 -7.37 -53.51
C MET A 8 6.54 -8.20 -52.84
N LEU A 9 6.27 -9.40 -53.35
CA LEU A 9 5.32 -10.34 -52.77
C LEU A 9 5.79 -10.87 -51.40
N PHE A 10 7.08 -11.13 -51.24
CA PHE A 10 7.65 -11.59 -49.97
C PHE A 10 7.58 -10.52 -48.88
N ILE A 11 7.84 -9.24 -49.22
CA ILE A 11 7.72 -8.10 -48.28
C ILE A 11 6.26 -7.87 -47.85
N ALA A 12 5.30 -8.03 -48.76
CA ALA A 12 3.88 -7.90 -48.43
C ALA A 12 3.40 -8.95 -47.41
N MET A 13 4.01 -10.14 -47.40
CA MET A 13 3.65 -11.24 -46.50
C MET A 13 4.16 -11.03 -45.07
N VAL A 14 5.27 -10.30 -44.88
CA VAL A 14 5.82 -9.96 -43.55
C VAL A 14 4.99 -8.87 -42.85
N LEU A 15 4.33 -7.99 -43.61
CA LEU A 15 3.50 -6.91 -43.07
C LEU A 15 2.09 -7.38 -42.64
N ALA A 16 1.70 -8.62 -42.96
CA ALA A 16 0.40 -9.20 -42.59
C ALA A 16 0.41 -9.83 -41.17
N SER A 17 1.00 -9.16 -40.20
CA SER A 17 0.96 -9.57 -38.79
C SER A 17 -0.43 -9.27 -38.21
N CYS A 18 -1.29 -10.28 -38.14
CA CYS A 18 -2.60 -10.15 -37.51
C CYS A 18 -2.44 -10.21 -35.98
N GLU A 19 -2.58 -9.07 -35.30
CA GLU A 19 -2.59 -9.04 -33.84
C GLU A 19 -3.90 -9.62 -33.31
N LYS A 20 -3.81 -10.74 -32.58
CA LYS A 20 -4.96 -11.31 -31.90
C LYS A 20 -5.19 -10.57 -30.59
N VAL A 21 -6.17 -9.67 -30.57
CA VAL A 21 -6.60 -9.00 -29.33
C VAL A 21 -7.14 -10.04 -28.35
N VAL A 22 -6.40 -10.30 -27.28
CA VAL A 22 -6.86 -11.16 -26.19
C VAL A 22 -7.79 -10.32 -25.32
N ALA A 23 -9.10 -10.42 -25.58
CA ALA A 23 -10.11 -9.83 -24.72
C ALA A 23 -10.18 -10.63 -23.41
N LEU A 24 -9.46 -10.17 -22.38
CA LEU A 24 -9.55 -10.73 -21.04
C LEU A 24 -10.98 -10.51 -20.52
N ARG A 25 -11.72 -11.61 -20.36
CA ARG A 25 -13.06 -11.59 -19.74
C ARG A 25 -12.90 -11.48 -18.24
N TYR A 26 -12.78 -10.26 -17.75
CA TYR A 26 -12.81 -9.99 -16.31
C TYR A 26 -14.21 -10.25 -15.77
N LYS A 27 -14.29 -10.81 -14.56
CA LYS A 27 -15.53 -10.75 -13.76
C LYS A 27 -15.81 -9.27 -13.54
N ASP A 28 -17.06 -8.84 -13.71
CA ASP A 28 -17.44 -7.45 -13.48
C ASP A 28 -17.16 -7.12 -12.01
N ASN A 29 -16.10 -6.36 -11.76
CA ASN A 29 -15.66 -6.02 -10.42
C ASN A 29 -16.40 -4.75 -10.01
N GLN A 30 -17.26 -4.87 -9.00
CA GLN A 30 -17.90 -3.71 -8.40
C GLN A 30 -16.80 -2.79 -7.85
N SER A 31 -16.97 -1.47 -8.04
CA SER A 31 -16.09 -0.46 -7.46
C SER A 31 -16.10 -0.62 -5.94
N ARG A 32 -14.92 -0.63 -5.34
CA ARG A 32 -14.70 -0.96 -3.93
C ARG A 32 -14.10 0.20 -3.18
N ILE A 33 -14.45 0.36 -1.91
CA ILE A 33 -13.85 1.41 -1.08
C ILE A 33 -12.46 0.95 -0.66
N VAL A 34 -11.48 1.83 -0.85
CA VAL A 34 -10.10 1.63 -0.44
C VAL A 34 -9.77 2.67 0.62
N ILE A 35 -9.26 2.18 1.75
CA ILE A 35 -8.95 2.99 2.93
C ILE A 35 -7.48 2.79 3.24
N GLU A 36 -6.71 3.86 3.17
CA GLU A 36 -5.27 3.85 3.43
C GLU A 36 -4.97 4.81 4.57
N GLY A 37 -4.21 4.37 5.57
CA GLY A 37 -3.82 5.22 6.69
C GLY A 37 -2.62 4.65 7.41
N ASN A 38 -1.78 5.54 7.95
CA ASN A 38 -0.60 5.14 8.70
C ASN A 38 -0.49 5.95 9.99
N ILE A 39 -0.37 5.23 11.11
CA ILE A 39 -0.15 5.79 12.44
C ILE A 39 1.30 5.45 12.83
N THR A 40 2.07 6.46 13.24
CA THR A 40 3.48 6.31 13.61
C THR A 40 3.71 6.76 15.05
N ASP A 41 4.87 6.44 15.62
CA ASP A 41 5.29 6.92 16.94
C ASP A 41 5.77 8.39 16.93
N GLN A 42 5.65 9.08 15.80
CA GLN A 42 5.86 10.52 15.70
C GLN A 42 4.60 11.29 16.06
N LYS A 43 4.74 12.55 16.46
CA LYS A 43 3.61 13.38 16.85
C LYS A 43 2.62 13.60 15.69
N SER A 44 1.32 13.56 16.00
CA SER A 44 0.19 13.93 15.13
C SER A 44 0.44 15.29 14.42
N PRO A 45 -0.06 15.50 13.18
CA PRO A 45 -1.16 14.81 12.51
C PRO A 45 -0.78 13.59 11.66
N TYR A 46 -1.68 12.60 11.66
CA TYR A 46 -1.74 11.48 10.72
C TYR A 46 -2.85 11.71 9.69
N PHE A 47 -2.76 10.96 8.59
CA PHE A 47 -3.69 11.09 7.48
C PHE A 47 -4.27 9.74 7.09
N VAL A 48 -5.57 9.75 6.77
CA VAL A 48 -6.30 8.63 6.20
C VAL A 48 -6.86 9.07 4.85
N LYS A 49 -6.61 8.28 3.81
CA LYS A 49 -7.11 8.48 2.45
C LYS A 49 -8.24 7.49 2.19
N VAL A 50 -9.37 7.99 1.71
CA VAL A 50 -10.54 7.20 1.35
C VAL A 50 -10.88 7.44 -0.12
N ILE A 51 -10.74 6.40 -0.92
CA ILE A 51 -11.02 6.41 -2.36
C ILE A 51 -11.89 5.23 -2.77
N LYS A 52 -12.31 5.24 -4.03
CA LYS A 52 -12.93 4.09 -4.69
C LYS A 52 -12.02 3.55 -5.77
N SER A 53 -11.92 2.22 -5.85
CA SER A 53 -11.29 1.56 -6.98
C SER A 53 -12.12 1.76 -8.26
N ILE A 54 -11.43 1.84 -9.39
CA ILE A 54 -12.05 1.90 -10.71
C ILE A 54 -12.08 0.50 -11.33
N ARG A 55 -12.97 0.29 -12.32
CA ARG A 55 -13.07 -0.99 -13.02
C ARG A 55 -11.83 -1.22 -13.91
N LEU A 56 -11.47 -2.48 -14.15
CA LEU A 56 -10.22 -2.84 -14.82
C LEU A 56 -10.06 -2.46 -16.31
N PRO A 57 -11.09 -2.08 -17.12
CA PRO A 57 -10.81 -1.39 -18.38
C PRO A 57 -10.80 0.13 -18.25
N SER A 58 -11.21 0.69 -17.10
CA SER A 58 -11.29 2.12 -16.87
C SER A 58 -9.89 2.69 -16.59
N THR A 59 -9.57 3.80 -17.24
CA THR A 59 -8.39 4.60 -16.98
C THR A 59 -8.82 5.96 -16.45
N GLY A 60 -8.07 6.53 -15.49
CA GLY A 60 -8.41 7.82 -14.90
C GLY A 60 -8.03 7.92 -13.42
N SER A 61 -8.55 8.94 -12.75
CA SER A 61 -8.37 9.14 -11.32
C SER A 61 -9.34 8.28 -10.50
N TYR A 62 -8.90 7.88 -9.32
CA TYR A 62 -9.73 7.19 -8.34
C TYR A 62 -10.71 8.19 -7.70
N PRO A 63 -12.04 7.93 -7.72
CA PRO A 63 -12.99 8.79 -7.04
C PRO A 63 -12.69 8.88 -5.54
N THR A 64 -12.78 10.08 -4.97
CA THR A 64 -12.57 10.30 -3.54
C THR A 64 -13.89 10.33 -2.79
N ILE A 65 -13.87 9.94 -1.52
CA ILE A 65 -15.03 10.01 -0.63
C ILE A 65 -14.75 11.07 0.43
N ASP A 66 -15.44 12.21 0.35
CA ASP A 66 -15.27 13.35 1.27
C ASP A 66 -16.37 13.44 2.34
N ASN A 67 -17.48 12.72 2.14
CA ASN A 67 -18.66 12.73 3.01
C ASN A 67 -18.75 11.51 3.93
N ALA A 68 -17.62 10.86 4.21
CA ALA A 68 -17.50 9.79 5.19
C ALA A 68 -17.24 10.34 6.61
N THR A 69 -17.69 9.58 7.62
CA THR A 69 -17.22 9.73 9.00
C THR A 69 -16.10 8.73 9.23
N VAL A 70 -14.90 9.23 9.58
CA VAL A 70 -13.74 8.40 9.89
C VAL A 70 -13.41 8.57 11.36
N THR A 71 -13.56 7.49 12.14
CA THR A 71 -13.27 7.47 13.57
C THR A 71 -12.02 6.64 13.82
N LEU A 72 -11.05 7.20 14.53
CA LEU A 72 -9.85 6.52 15.01
C LEU A 72 -9.96 6.37 16.53
N ASN A 73 -9.70 5.17 17.04
CA ASN A 73 -9.59 4.92 18.48
C ASN A 73 -8.40 4.03 18.81
N ASP A 74 -7.95 4.08 20.05
CA ASP A 74 -6.91 3.21 20.59
C ASP A 74 -7.43 2.29 21.71
N ASP A 75 -6.61 1.31 22.08
CA ASP A 75 -6.88 0.38 23.17
C ASP A 75 -6.75 0.99 24.58
N LYS A 76 -6.45 2.29 24.69
CA LYS A 76 -6.43 3.05 25.95
C LYS A 76 -7.72 3.85 26.17
N GLY A 77 -8.66 3.76 25.22
CA GLY A 77 -9.96 4.43 25.29
C GLY A 77 -9.96 5.83 24.71
N ASN A 78 -8.88 6.28 24.04
CA ASN A 78 -8.91 7.50 23.28
C ASN A 78 -9.67 7.27 21.97
N SER A 79 -10.48 8.26 21.57
CA SER A 79 -11.22 8.22 20.32
C SER A 79 -11.34 9.62 19.74
N GLU A 80 -11.26 9.71 18.41
CA GLU A 80 -11.52 10.95 17.69
C GLU A 80 -12.14 10.70 16.32
N ASP A 81 -12.93 11.65 15.86
CA ASP A 81 -13.34 11.74 14.46
C ASP A 81 -12.33 12.60 13.71
N LEU A 82 -11.81 12.06 12.61
CA LEU A 82 -10.85 12.74 11.76
C LEU A 82 -11.51 13.89 11.00
N THR A 83 -10.79 14.99 10.83
CA THR A 83 -11.28 16.15 10.12
C THR A 83 -11.13 15.96 8.60
N PRO A 84 -12.21 16.05 7.81
CA PRO A 84 -12.11 16.00 6.36
C PRO A 84 -11.34 17.22 5.82
N MET A 85 -10.38 16.97 4.93
CA MET A 85 -9.54 17.97 4.29
C MET A 85 -9.85 18.15 2.79
N GLY A 86 -10.78 17.35 2.27
CA GLY A 86 -11.09 17.29 0.85
C GLY A 86 -10.22 16.29 0.10
N ASN A 87 -10.62 15.95 -1.13
CA ASN A 87 -9.92 14.98 -1.97
C ASN A 87 -9.75 13.63 -1.25
N GLY A 88 -10.73 13.21 -0.47
CA GLY A 88 -10.75 11.95 0.29
C GLY A 88 -9.73 11.87 1.41
N LEU A 89 -9.14 13.00 1.83
CA LEU A 89 -8.13 13.03 2.87
C LEU A 89 -8.76 13.44 4.21
N TYR A 90 -8.44 12.70 5.27
CA TYR A 90 -8.92 12.89 6.63
C TYR A 90 -7.73 13.03 7.57
N ARG A 91 -7.76 14.01 8.47
CA ARG A 91 -6.64 14.37 9.35
C ARG A 91 -6.95 14.10 10.81
N SER A 92 -6.03 13.48 11.54
CA SER A 92 -6.10 13.34 13.00
C SER A 92 -5.76 14.65 13.71
N ASN A 93 -6.23 14.81 14.94
CA ASN A 93 -5.98 16.03 15.72
C ASN A 93 -5.55 15.75 17.16
N LYS A 94 -5.91 14.59 17.72
CA LYS A 94 -5.78 14.31 19.16
C LYS A 94 -5.01 13.04 19.47
N ILE A 95 -5.16 11.99 18.67
CA ILE A 95 -4.47 10.73 18.92
C ILE A 95 -3.02 10.86 18.49
N ASP A 96 -2.12 10.51 19.41
CA ASP A 96 -0.71 10.27 19.15
C ASP A 96 -0.44 8.76 19.19
N GLY A 97 0.43 8.31 18.30
CA GLY A 97 0.84 6.94 18.14
C GLY A 97 1.85 6.52 19.20
N HIS A 98 1.64 5.36 19.81
CA HIS A 98 2.46 4.83 20.88
C HIS A 98 2.80 3.36 20.62
N PRO A 99 4.10 2.99 20.71
CA PRO A 99 4.52 1.60 20.59
C PRO A 99 3.77 0.68 21.56
N GLY A 100 3.29 -0.45 21.05
CA GLY A 100 2.49 -1.43 21.78
C GLY A 100 0.99 -1.20 21.81
N ASN A 101 0.50 -0.03 21.39
CA ASN A 101 -0.93 0.23 21.35
C ASN A 101 -1.56 -0.37 20.09
N THR A 102 -2.81 -0.82 20.24
CA THR A 102 -3.68 -1.22 19.14
C THR A 102 -4.61 -0.07 18.77
N TYR A 103 -4.70 0.23 17.48
CA TYR A 103 -5.54 1.25 16.88
C TYR A 103 -6.64 0.61 16.04
N ASN A 104 -7.87 1.11 16.16
CA ASN A 104 -8.96 0.73 15.28
C ASN A 104 -9.46 1.94 14.50
N LEU A 105 -9.67 1.74 13.21
CA LEU A 105 -10.25 2.70 12.29
C LEU A 105 -11.66 2.22 11.92
N THR A 106 -12.65 3.09 12.08
CA THR A 106 -14.02 2.86 11.62
C THR A 106 -14.39 3.91 10.59
N LEU A 107 -14.80 3.45 9.40
CA LEU A 107 -15.32 4.30 8.34
C LEU A 107 -16.83 4.06 8.21
N ASN A 108 -17.63 5.11 8.29
CA ASN A 108 -19.03 5.10 7.86
C ASN A 108 -19.15 5.90 6.56
N ALA A 109 -19.43 5.20 5.47
CA ALA A 109 -19.55 5.77 4.13
C ALA A 109 -20.68 5.06 3.37
N GLU A 110 -21.52 5.83 2.67
CA GLU A 110 -22.54 5.29 1.76
C GLU A 110 -23.53 4.31 2.43
N GLY A 111 -23.78 4.49 3.74
CA GLY A 111 -24.66 3.63 4.52
C GLY A 111 -24.03 2.30 4.93
N GLN A 112 -22.72 2.11 4.69
CA GLN A 112 -21.96 0.94 5.10
C GLN A 112 -20.85 1.31 6.08
N VAL A 113 -20.59 0.40 7.03
CA VAL A 113 -19.54 0.53 8.03
C VAL A 113 -18.41 -0.42 7.69
N TYR A 114 -17.18 0.10 7.69
CA TYR A 114 -15.95 -0.63 7.49
C TYR A 114 -15.05 -0.45 8.71
N THR A 115 -14.35 -1.51 9.11
CA THR A 115 -13.49 -1.50 10.29
C THR A 115 -12.13 -2.11 9.98
N ALA A 116 -11.06 -1.47 10.43
CA ALA A 116 -9.71 -2.01 10.39
C ALA A 116 -9.06 -1.91 11.77
N GLN A 117 -8.15 -2.82 12.07
CA GLN A 117 -7.39 -2.85 13.33
C GLN A 117 -5.92 -3.12 13.04
N SER A 118 -5.05 -2.46 13.80
CA SER A 118 -3.60 -2.68 13.75
C SER A 118 -2.91 -2.31 15.06
N SER A 119 -1.90 -3.09 15.42
CA SER A 119 -1.07 -2.87 16.61
C SER A 119 0.30 -2.35 16.24
N MET A 120 0.70 -1.23 16.85
CA MET A 120 2.06 -0.73 16.69
C MET A 120 3.00 -1.64 17.49
N PRO A 121 4.08 -2.18 16.89
CA PRO A 121 5.01 -3.02 17.64
C PRO A 121 5.75 -2.21 18.72
N GLN A 122 6.24 -2.90 19.75
CA GLN A 122 7.14 -2.30 20.74
C GLN A 122 8.46 -1.91 20.10
N LYS A 123 9.10 -0.85 20.62
CA LYS A 123 10.46 -0.51 20.20
C LYS A 123 11.41 -1.61 20.64
N VAL A 124 12.16 -2.12 19.68
CA VAL A 124 13.26 -3.05 19.94
C VAL A 124 14.48 -2.23 20.37
N PRO A 125 15.02 -2.44 21.58
CA PRO A 125 16.28 -1.82 21.95
C PRO A 125 17.38 -2.34 21.04
N PHE A 126 18.19 -1.40 20.56
CA PHE A 126 19.45 -1.73 19.92
C PHE A 126 20.43 -2.19 20.99
N ASP A 127 21.06 -3.35 20.78
CA ASP A 127 21.99 -3.92 21.75
C ASP A 127 23.43 -3.54 21.38
N SER A 128 23.93 -4.02 20.24
CA SER A 128 25.30 -3.80 19.83
C SER A 128 25.52 -4.02 18.32
N ILE A 129 26.73 -3.73 17.85
CA ILE A 129 27.20 -4.13 16.52
C ILE A 129 28.32 -5.12 16.73
N GLU A 130 28.23 -6.26 16.08
CA GLU A 130 29.34 -7.19 15.93
C GLU A 130 29.99 -6.96 14.56
N ILE A 131 31.32 -6.91 14.55
CA ILE A 131 32.10 -6.79 13.32
C ILE A 131 32.83 -8.10 13.15
N GLU A 132 32.50 -8.81 12.08
CA GLU A 132 33.19 -10.04 11.69
C GLU A 132 34.15 -9.72 10.54
N GLU A 133 35.43 -10.03 10.74
CA GLU A 133 36.46 -9.89 9.72
C GLU A 133 36.58 -11.21 8.95
N VAL A 134 36.37 -11.16 7.64
CA VAL A 134 36.45 -12.34 6.76
C VAL A 134 37.51 -12.12 5.70
N MET A 135 38.46 -13.05 5.58
CA MET A 135 39.44 -13.02 4.50
C MET A 135 38.85 -13.69 3.26
N VAL A 136 38.54 -12.90 2.24
CA VAL A 136 38.04 -13.38 0.94
C VAL A 136 39.08 -13.09 -0.12
N THR A 137 39.63 -14.14 -0.73
CA THR A 137 40.63 -14.03 -1.81
C THR A 137 41.89 -13.20 -1.48
N GLY A 138 42.26 -13.11 -0.20
CA GLY A 138 43.45 -12.35 0.24
C GLY A 138 43.16 -10.89 0.60
N GLU A 139 41.91 -10.44 0.44
CA GLU A 139 41.43 -9.15 0.94
C GLU A 139 40.60 -9.36 2.22
N THR A 140 40.70 -8.43 3.17
CA THR A 140 39.87 -8.44 4.38
C THR A 140 38.56 -7.71 4.10
N GLU A 141 37.45 -8.43 4.21
CA GLU A 141 36.09 -7.88 4.22
C GLU A 141 35.57 -7.77 5.65
N PHE A 142 34.76 -6.74 5.93
CA PHE A 142 34.13 -6.52 7.23
C PHE A 142 32.62 -6.71 7.11
N ASN A 143 32.08 -7.71 7.80
CA ASN A 143 30.64 -7.88 7.95
C ASN A 143 30.16 -7.12 9.18
N VAL A 144 29.25 -6.17 8.99
CA VAL A 144 28.64 -5.39 10.07
C VAL A 144 27.31 -6.04 10.43
N ILE A 145 27.26 -6.69 11.59
CA ILE A 145 26.10 -7.46 12.05
C ILE A 145 25.43 -6.69 13.21
N PRO A 146 24.25 -6.10 12.99
CA PRO A 146 23.51 -5.45 14.07
C PRO A 146 22.87 -6.49 14.98
N ASN A 147 23.23 -6.47 16.26
CA ASN A 147 22.58 -7.26 17.29
C ASN A 147 21.37 -6.49 17.83
N ILE A 148 20.19 -7.04 17.57
CA ILE A 148 18.91 -6.49 18.03
C ILE A 148 18.14 -7.56 18.81
N TRP A 149 17.49 -7.17 19.91
CA TRP A 149 16.66 -8.08 20.69
C TRP A 149 15.26 -8.18 20.08
N ILE A 150 14.91 -9.29 19.44
CA ILE A 150 13.59 -9.48 18.80
C ILE A 150 12.65 -10.25 19.75
N PRO A 151 11.74 -9.59 20.48
CA PRO A 151 10.59 -10.28 21.04
C PRO A 151 9.65 -10.59 19.87
N SER A 152 9.55 -11.87 19.47
CA SER A 152 8.54 -12.43 18.55
C SER A 152 7.90 -11.43 17.55
N ALA A 153 8.47 -11.39 16.35
CA ALA A 153 8.13 -10.47 15.25
C ALA A 153 6.63 -10.29 14.98
N MET A 154 6.21 -9.05 14.69
CA MET A 154 4.93 -8.77 14.04
C MET A 154 5.09 -7.60 13.05
N THR A 155 4.96 -7.90 11.76
CA THR A 155 4.74 -6.92 10.70
C THR A 155 3.23 -6.75 10.54
N ILE A 156 2.71 -5.53 10.57
CA ILE A 156 1.31 -5.28 10.24
C ILE A 156 1.24 -4.39 9.01
N ILE A 157 0.74 -4.96 7.92
CA ILE A 157 0.29 -4.24 6.74
C ILE A 157 -1.22 -4.12 6.88
N ILE A 158 -1.75 -2.89 6.99
CA ILE A 158 -3.19 -2.64 6.91
C ILE A 158 -3.55 -2.45 5.44
N ASP A 159 -3.64 -3.56 4.72
CA ASP A 159 -4.27 -3.57 3.41
C ASP A 159 -5.72 -4.03 3.59
N SER A 160 -6.59 -3.11 4.00
CA SER A 160 -8.03 -3.35 3.98
C SER A 160 -8.58 -3.14 2.57
N TYR A 161 -8.54 -4.20 1.76
CA TYR A 161 -9.31 -4.29 0.51
C TYR A 161 -10.74 -4.76 0.84
N PHE A 162 -11.70 -3.84 0.96
CA PHE A 162 -13.11 -4.19 1.13
C PHE A 162 -13.84 -4.24 -0.20
#